data_AF-A0A658ICG7-F1
#
_entry.id   AF-A0A658ICG7-F1
#
_cell.length_a   1.000
_cell.length_b   1.000
_cell.length_c   1.000
_cell.angle_alpha   90.00
_cell.angle_beta   90.00
_cell.angle_gamma   90.00
#
_symmetry.space_group_name_H-M   'P 1'
#
loop_
_entity.id
_entity.type
_entity.pdbx_description
1 polymer ?
#
loop_
_entity_poly.entity_id
_entity_poly.type
_entity_poly.pdbx_seq_one_letter_code
_entity_poly.pdbx_strand_id
1 'polypeptide(L)'
;MSFIITLTGTGGAQGVPAYGCDCPACRRAQMQPRFRRRPCSGVVKFNDAVTLIDAGLHDLTDRWPAGSFRQFLLTHYHMDHV
;
A
#
# COMPACT_ATOMS: atom_id res chain seq x y z
N MET A 1 -13.17 -21.89 -4.92
CA MET A 1 -12.44 -21.22 -3.83
C MET A 1 -11.31 -20.42 -4.44
N SER A 2 -11.17 -19.14 -4.13
CA SER A 2 -10.14 -18.27 -4.71
C SER A 2 -9.38 -17.53 -3.63
N PHE A 3 -8.06 -17.43 -3.77
CA PHE A 3 -7.17 -16.70 -2.89
C PHE A 3 -6.28 -15.79 -3.73
N ILE A 4 -6.35 -14.48 -3.51
CA ILE A 4 -5.60 -13.48 -4.26
C ILE A 4 -4.90 -12.54 -3.27
N ILE A 5 -3.62 -12.27 -3.53
CA ILE A 5 -2.85 -11.25 -2.84
C ILE A 5 -2.56 -10.11 -3.82
N THR A 6 -2.88 -8.89 -3.44
CA THR A 6 -2.53 -7.67 -4.17
C THR A 6 -1.57 -6.83 -3.35
N LEU A 7 -0.46 -6.40 -3.94
CA LEU A 7 0.48 -5.48 -3.31
C LEU A 7 0.05 -4.05 -3.59
N THR A 8 -0.51 -3.36 -2.60
CA THR A 8 -1.05 -2.00 -2.74
C THR A 8 0.01 -0.92 -2.50
N GLY A 9 1.06 -1.26 -1.77
CA GLY A 9 2.29 -0.48 -1.66
C GLY A 9 3.50 -1.39 -1.50
N THR A 10 4.65 -0.95 -2.01
CA THR A 10 5.87 -1.77 -2.13
C THR A 10 7.14 -0.99 -1.79
N GLY A 11 7.02 0.12 -1.06
CA GLY A 11 8.14 0.90 -0.51
C GLY A 11 8.14 0.85 1.01
N GLY A 12 9.22 1.29 1.64
CA GLY A 12 9.21 1.62 3.07
C GLY A 12 8.76 3.07 3.31
N ALA A 13 8.91 3.56 4.53
CA ALA A 13 8.56 4.93 4.95
C ALA A 13 8.99 6.06 4.00
N GLN A 14 10.19 5.99 3.42
CA GLN A 14 10.70 7.02 2.50
C GLN A 14 9.92 7.08 1.18
N GLY A 15 9.33 5.96 0.75
CA GLY A 15 8.67 5.82 -0.54
C GLY A 15 9.62 5.92 -1.74
N VAL A 16 9.05 5.82 -2.94
CA VAL A 16 9.71 6.17 -4.21
C VAL A 16 8.72 6.95 -5.06
N PRO A 17 9.04 8.16 -5.54
CA PRO A 17 10.30 8.89 -5.33
C PRO A 17 10.47 9.33 -3.87
N ALA A 18 11.71 9.32 -3.38
CA ALA A 18 12.06 10.01 -2.15
C ALA A 18 11.95 11.54 -2.38
N TYR A 19 11.42 12.26 -1.39
CA TYR A 19 11.23 13.70 -1.49
C TYR A 19 12.57 14.42 -1.77
N GLY A 20 12.60 15.27 -2.81
CA GLY A 20 13.80 16.03 -3.21
C GLY A 20 14.93 15.21 -3.86
N CYS A 21 14.72 13.92 -4.17
CA CYS A 21 15.77 13.07 -4.73
C CYS A 21 15.75 13.03 -6.27
N ASP A 22 16.91 13.27 -6.88
CA ASP A 22 17.12 13.25 -8.34
C ASP A 22 17.84 11.99 -8.85
N CYS A 23 17.89 10.91 -8.08
CA CYS A 23 18.50 9.67 -8.57
C CYS A 23 17.70 9.06 -9.74
N PRO A 24 18.29 8.18 -10.57
CA PRO A 24 17.60 7.60 -11.73
C PRO A 24 16.26 6.92 -11.39
N ALA A 25 16.15 6.26 -10.23
CA ALA A 25 14.91 5.61 -9.79
C ALA A 25 13.81 6.63 -9.46
N CYS A 26 14.15 7.70 -8.72
CA CYS A 26 13.21 8.75 -8.34
C CYS A 26 12.74 9.55 -9.56
N ARG A 27 13.64 9.96 -10.45
CA ARG A 27 13.27 10.62 -11.71
C ARG A 27 12.33 9.76 -12.56
N ARG A 28 12.61 8.46 -12.66
CA ARG A 28 11.71 7.52 -13.36
C ARG A 28 10.32 7.46 -12.71
N ALA A 29 10.24 7.39 -11.38
CA ALA A 29 8.95 7.32 -10.66
C ALA A 29 8.16 8.65 -10.69
N GLN A 30 8.84 9.78 -10.79
CA GLN A 30 8.21 11.08 -11.04
C GLN A 30 7.57 11.11 -12.44
N MET A 31 8.33 10.71 -13.47
CA MET A 31 7.86 10.70 -14.87
C MET A 31 6.82 9.60 -15.17
N GLN A 32 6.93 8.45 -14.50
CA GLN A 32 6.12 7.26 -14.78
C GLN A 32 5.50 6.72 -13.48
N PRO A 33 4.21 7.03 -13.20
CA PRO A 33 3.55 6.68 -11.94
C PRO A 33 3.59 5.19 -11.56
N ARG A 34 3.67 4.28 -12.53
CA ARG A 34 3.83 2.83 -12.29
C ARG A 34 5.09 2.43 -11.53
N PHE A 35 6.10 3.30 -11.48
CA PHE A 35 7.33 3.07 -10.71
C PHE A 35 7.29 3.71 -9.32
N ARG A 36 6.18 4.37 -8.95
CA ARG A 36 6.01 4.90 -7.60
C ARG A 36 5.79 3.75 -6.63
N ARG A 37 6.34 3.90 -5.42
CA ARG A 37 6.21 2.93 -4.34
C ARG A 37 5.67 3.64 -3.11
N ARG A 38 4.44 3.29 -2.73
CA ARG A 38 3.77 3.71 -1.50
C ARG A 38 4.17 2.82 -0.32
N PRO A 39 3.89 3.19 0.93
CA PRO A 39 4.20 2.37 2.11
C PRO A 39 3.70 0.93 1.99
N CYS A 40 4.51 0.00 2.47
CA CYS A 40 4.31 -1.44 2.31
C CYS A 40 2.94 -1.84 2.84
N SER A 41 2.11 -2.42 1.97
CA SER A 41 0.75 -2.83 2.31
C SER A 41 0.25 -3.84 1.30
N GLY A 42 -0.71 -4.66 1.72
CA GLY A 42 -1.31 -5.67 0.89
C GLY A 42 -2.80 -5.82 1.10
N VAL A 43 -3.46 -6.45 0.14
CA VAL A 43 -4.86 -6.85 0.23
C VAL A 43 -4.92 -8.35 -0.02
N VAL A 44 -5.49 -9.08 0.94
CA VAL A 44 -5.81 -10.50 0.77
C VAL A 44 -7.30 -10.62 0.56
N LYS A 45 -7.68 -11.18 -0.58
CA LYS A 45 -9.06 -11.58 -0.87
C LYS A 45 -9.16 -13.10 -0.85
N PHE A 46 -9.96 -13.63 0.07
CA PHE A 46 -10.30 -15.05 0.15
C PHE A 46 -11.81 -15.21 -0.02
N ASN A 47 -12.23 -15.75 -1.17
CA ASN A 47 -13.62 -15.68 -1.64
C ASN A 47 -14.11 -14.22 -1.56
N ASP A 48 -15.15 -13.93 -0.77
CA ASP A 48 -15.68 -12.56 -0.61
C ASP A 48 -15.06 -11.79 0.57
N ALA A 49 -14.28 -12.45 1.43
CA ALA A 49 -13.65 -11.81 2.57
C ALA A 49 -12.39 -11.04 2.15
N VAL A 50 -12.27 -9.79 2.60
CA VAL A 50 -11.14 -8.91 2.34
C VAL A 50 -10.42 -8.59 3.65
N THR A 51 -9.12 -8.85 3.69
CA THR A 51 -8.18 -8.42 4.74
C THR A 51 -7.24 -7.37 4.18
N LEU A 52 -7.09 -6.25 4.88
CA LEU A 52 -6.07 -5.25 4.59
C LEU A 52 -4.85 -5.54 5.46
N ILE A 53 -3.69 -5.80 4.85
CA ILE A 53 -2.41 -5.99 5.54
C ILE A 53 -1.73 -4.63 5.63
N ASP A 54 -1.50 -4.16 6.85
CA ASP A 54 -1.05 -2.81 7.19
C ASP A 54 -1.99 -1.69 6.69
N ALA A 55 -1.71 -0.45 7.10
CA ALA A 55 -2.60 0.69 6.88
C ALA A 55 -1.90 2.00 6.45
N GLY A 56 -0.60 1.98 6.09
CA GLY A 56 0.14 3.20 5.73
C GLY A 56 -0.28 3.93 4.43
N LEU A 57 -1.35 3.51 3.75
CA LEU A 57 -1.89 4.25 2.61
C LEU A 57 -2.79 5.39 3.10
N HIS A 58 -2.48 6.61 2.67
CA HIS A 58 -3.22 7.81 3.09
C HIS A 58 -4.62 7.96 2.45
N ASP A 59 -4.98 7.09 1.50
CA ASP A 59 -6.23 7.15 0.73
C ASP A 59 -7.13 5.92 0.97
N LEU A 60 -6.99 5.25 2.12
CA LEU A 60 -7.86 4.11 2.47
C LEU A 60 -9.33 4.49 2.54
N THR A 61 -9.66 5.71 2.99
CA THR A 61 -11.05 6.21 3.06
C THR A 61 -11.71 6.33 1.69
N ASP A 62 -10.91 6.58 0.64
CA ASP A 62 -11.40 6.70 -0.73
C ASP A 62 -11.55 5.33 -1.40
N ARG A 63 -10.76 4.35 -0.94
CA ARG A 63 -10.72 2.98 -1.49
C ARG A 63 -11.73 2.04 -0.83
N TRP A 64 -11.98 2.20 0.46
CA TRP A 64 -12.68 1.22 1.29
C TRP A 64 -13.73 1.88 2.19
N PRO A 65 -15.00 1.91 1.75
CA PRO A 65 -16.11 2.31 2.60
C PRO A 65 -16.18 1.48 3.89
N ALA A 66 -16.74 2.07 4.97
CA ALA A 66 -16.93 1.34 6.22
C ALA A 66 -17.76 0.05 5.98
N GLY A 67 -17.23 -1.09 6.43
CA GLY A 67 -17.85 -2.41 6.24
C GLY A 67 -17.55 -3.10 4.90
N SER A 68 -16.82 -2.47 3.97
CA SER A 68 -16.45 -3.09 2.69
C SER A 68 -15.29 -4.09 2.78
N PHE A 69 -14.65 -4.20 3.94
CA PHE A 69 -13.60 -5.15 4.26
C PHE A 69 -13.81 -5.69 5.68
N ARG A 70 -13.23 -6.85 5.98
CA ARG A 70 -13.55 -7.59 7.21
C ARG A 70 -12.65 -7.23 8.39
N GLN A 71 -11.36 -7.02 8.13
CA GLN A 71 -10.40 -6.60 9.16
C GLN A 71 -9.13 -5.99 8.57
N PHE A 72 -8.38 -5.29 9.42
CA PHE A 72 -6.95 -5.08 9.24
C PHE A 72 -6.15 -6.24 9.86
N LEU A 73 -4.99 -6.51 9.29
CA LEU A 73 -3.93 -7.32 9.86
C LEU A 73 -2.66 -6.45 9.89
N LEU A 74 -2.36 -5.87 11.03
CA LEU A 74 -1.18 -5.02 11.20
C LEU A 74 0.04 -5.89 11.56
N THR A 75 1.17 -5.61 10.93
CA THR A 75 2.44 -6.28 11.20
C THR A 75 3.10 -5.76 12.47
N HIS A 76 3.17 -4.44 12.62
CA HIS A 76 3.72 -3.70 13.76
C HIS A 76 3.24 -2.24 13.69
N TYR A 77 3.73 -1.38 14.60
CA TYR A 77 3.21 -0.02 14.82
C TYR A 77 4.17 1.10 14.42
N HIS A 78 5.07 0.88 13.45
CA HIS A 78 5.73 2.02 12.81
C HIS A 78 4.73 2.80 11.96
N MET A 79 4.93 4.11 11.88
CA MET A 79 3.98 5.04 11.28
C MET A 79 3.69 4.74 9.80
N ASP A 80 4.63 4.16 9.06
CA ASP A 80 4.40 3.78 7.67
C ASP A 80 3.56 2.50 7.50
N HIS A 81 3.12 1.89 8.60
CA HIS A 81 2.26 0.69 8.62
C HIS A 81 0.90 0.91 9.30
N VAL A 82 0.64 2.08 9.91
CA VAL A 82 -0.61 2.37 10.65
C VAL A 82 -1.32 3.64 10.18
#